data_AF-A0A9R1VBZ5-F1
#
_entry.id   AF-A0A9R1VBZ5-F1
#
_cell.length_a   1.000
_cell.length_b   1.000
_cell.length_c   1.000
_cell.angle_alpha   90.00
_cell.angle_beta   90.00
_cell.angle_gamma   90.00
#
_symmetry.space_group_name_H-M   'P 1'
#
loop_
_entity.id
_entity.type
_entity.pdbx_description
1 polymer ?
#
loop_
_entity_poly.entity_id
_entity_poly.type
_entity_poly.pdbx_seq_one_letter_code
_entity_poly.pdbx_strand_id
1 'polypeptide(L)'
;MEAEEAETFSSISKDHDTQQVLKVLEALKQASHDLQKNPDSKKTDGGVCFGCSPSIKALLELENESESILSNDPHLTTLSTHLTALKTLIHNSYNARQRYRGLRSFLIRRLNNHEISRVAGSIESEIQAWIDREFIETLMQTLRRADETKDEVLIDLMEQFEERIARGFDRDLQDCILRSKVFNELEKILCDSTFSKNVREASAFAIVELITFNKDVFVGEVLMGKTVSALVSLSSARSIQILSILIKSIRSPIVDELVSDGEIPKIIAFLASEDFSIRTMAMDCVLEIGYYGRKEAIDAMLEEGLVKKLVELQKFETGGVLMDVRGESMNTEMRPFESCVARFAVQLEVGEGLRQREKRALKQQVLKRVRAAHVSDAEAATIVAEVLWGSSP
;
A
#
# COMPACT_ATOMS: atom_id res chain seq x y z
N MET A 1 -39.52 -9.62 16.22
CA MET A 1 -40.10 -9.79 14.87
C MET A 1 -40.37 -8.43 14.23
N GLU A 2 -41.29 -7.58 14.72
CA GLU A 2 -41.50 -6.24 14.11
C GLU A 2 -40.33 -5.24 14.29
N ALA A 3 -39.52 -5.36 15.36
CA ALA A 3 -38.34 -4.51 15.56
C ALA A 3 -37.13 -4.92 14.68
N GLU A 4 -37.08 -6.18 14.27
CA GLU A 4 -35.97 -6.77 13.51
C GLU A 4 -36.17 -6.56 12.00
N GLU A 5 -37.43 -6.57 11.54
CA GLU A 5 -37.82 -6.18 10.17
C GLU A 5 -37.66 -4.67 9.93
N ALA A 6 -37.82 -3.83 10.96
CA ALA A 6 -37.65 -2.37 10.84
C ALA A 6 -36.16 -1.96 10.70
N GLU A 7 -35.24 -2.66 11.38
CA GLU A 7 -33.79 -2.43 11.24
C GLU A 7 -33.24 -2.94 9.90
N THR A 8 -33.78 -4.05 9.39
CA THR A 8 -33.43 -4.54 8.04
C THR A 8 -34.00 -3.66 6.93
N PHE A 9 -35.23 -3.15 7.04
CA PHE A 9 -35.76 -2.21 6.04
C PHE A 9 -35.04 -0.85 6.05
N SER A 10 -34.64 -0.35 7.23
CA SER A 10 -33.90 0.92 7.39
C SER A 10 -32.46 0.84 6.84
N SER A 11 -31.81 -0.31 6.99
CA SER A 11 -30.48 -0.54 6.41
C SER A 11 -30.54 -0.71 4.89
N ILE A 12 -31.54 -1.43 4.36
CA ILE A 12 -31.73 -1.60 2.90
C ILE A 12 -32.10 -0.28 2.21
N SER A 13 -32.91 0.59 2.84
CA SER A 13 -33.24 1.90 2.24
C SER A 13 -32.02 2.83 2.22
N LYS A 14 -31.21 2.82 3.28
CA LYS A 14 -29.96 3.58 3.32
C LYS A 14 -28.98 3.15 2.24
N ASP A 15 -28.83 1.84 2.05
CA ASP A 15 -27.87 1.24 1.11
C ASP A 15 -28.25 1.52 -0.37
N HIS A 16 -29.55 1.56 -0.67
CA HIS A 16 -30.05 1.96 -1.99
C HIS A 16 -29.85 3.47 -2.25
N ASP A 17 -30.10 4.31 -1.24
CA ASP A 17 -29.95 5.76 -1.35
C ASP A 17 -28.47 6.17 -1.49
N THR A 18 -27.55 5.54 -0.73
CA THR A 18 -26.09 5.78 -0.85
C THR A 18 -25.55 5.31 -2.20
N GLN A 19 -26.00 4.17 -2.74
CA GLN A 19 -25.59 3.75 -4.09
C GLN A 19 -26.07 4.70 -5.20
N GLN A 20 -27.27 5.28 -5.05
CA GLN A 20 -27.77 6.27 -6.00
C GLN A 20 -26.99 7.60 -5.87
N VAL A 21 -26.68 8.03 -4.65
CA VAL A 21 -25.83 9.19 -4.37
C VAL A 21 -24.43 9.00 -4.98
N LEU A 22 -23.82 7.82 -4.81
CA LEU A 22 -22.48 7.53 -5.31
C LEU A 22 -22.43 7.62 -6.84
N LYS A 23 -23.42 7.05 -7.56
CA LYS A 23 -23.50 7.18 -9.03
C LYS A 23 -23.63 8.63 -9.48
N VAL A 24 -24.43 9.42 -8.78
CA VAL A 24 -24.60 10.86 -9.03
C VAL A 24 -23.30 11.60 -8.80
N LEU A 25 -22.60 11.32 -7.71
CA LEU A 25 -21.33 11.93 -7.36
C LEU A 25 -20.20 11.54 -8.32
N GLU A 26 -20.11 10.29 -8.76
CA GLU A 26 -19.14 9.87 -9.77
C GLU A 26 -19.35 10.58 -11.11
N ALA A 27 -20.61 10.73 -11.54
CA ALA A 27 -20.95 11.48 -12.74
C ALA A 27 -20.58 12.96 -12.60
N LEU A 28 -20.86 13.57 -11.44
CA LEU A 28 -20.46 14.94 -11.12
C LEU A 28 -18.94 15.10 -11.11
N LYS A 29 -18.21 14.16 -10.50
CA LYS A 29 -16.75 14.14 -10.44
C LYS A 29 -16.16 14.11 -11.85
N GLN A 30 -16.63 13.20 -12.70
CA GLN A 30 -16.17 13.10 -14.08
C GLN A 30 -16.48 14.37 -14.89
N ALA A 31 -17.69 14.92 -14.74
CA ALA A 31 -18.07 16.17 -15.40
C ALA A 31 -17.21 17.35 -14.93
N SER A 32 -16.88 17.40 -13.64
CA SER A 32 -16.03 18.45 -13.05
C SER A 32 -14.59 18.36 -13.55
N HIS A 33 -14.03 17.15 -13.58
CA HIS A 33 -12.71 16.87 -14.13
C HIS A 33 -12.60 17.28 -15.61
N ASP A 34 -13.62 16.97 -16.42
CA ASP A 34 -13.65 17.35 -17.84
C ASP A 34 -13.73 18.87 -18.03
N LEU A 35 -14.48 19.54 -17.15
CA LEU A 35 -14.58 21.00 -17.12
C LEU A 35 -13.25 21.67 -16.70
N GLN A 36 -12.50 21.04 -15.79
CA GLN A 36 -11.18 21.50 -15.37
C GLN A 36 -10.18 21.46 -16.54
N LYS A 37 -10.16 20.34 -17.31
CA LYS A 37 -9.25 20.13 -18.44
C LYS A 37 -9.59 21.00 -19.64
N ASN A 38 -10.88 21.23 -19.92
CA ASN A 38 -11.34 21.96 -21.09
C ASN A 38 -12.49 22.94 -20.76
N PRO A 39 -12.21 24.07 -20.07
CA PRO A 39 -13.23 25.06 -19.72
C PRO A 39 -13.82 25.80 -20.93
N ASP A 40 -13.19 25.68 -22.10
CA ASP A 40 -13.64 26.23 -23.38
C ASP A 40 -13.64 25.10 -24.43
N SER A 41 -14.61 24.18 -24.39
CA SER A 41 -14.77 23.25 -25.51
C SER A 41 -15.11 24.07 -26.77
N LYS A 42 -14.18 24.09 -27.73
CA LYS A 42 -14.29 24.81 -28.99
C LYS A 42 -14.48 23.83 -30.14
N LYS A 43 -15.49 24.16 -30.96
CA LYS A 43 -15.79 23.77 -32.36
C LYS A 43 -16.72 22.57 -32.57
N THR A 44 -17.97 22.91 -32.86
CA THR A 44 -18.61 22.49 -34.12
C THR A 44 -19.05 23.76 -34.87
N ASP A 45 -19.00 23.71 -36.20
CA ASP A 45 -19.25 24.83 -37.11
C ASP A 45 -20.59 25.53 -36.83
N GLY A 46 -20.56 26.87 -36.80
CA GLY A 46 -21.76 27.71 -36.81
C GLY A 46 -22.46 27.89 -35.46
N GLY A 47 -21.87 28.71 -34.58
CA GLY A 47 -22.56 29.26 -33.40
C GLY A 47 -21.89 28.91 -32.08
N VAL A 48 -21.24 29.88 -31.45
CA VAL A 48 -20.62 29.72 -30.13
C VAL A 48 -21.73 29.64 -29.07
N CYS A 49 -22.06 28.43 -28.62
CA CYS A 49 -22.97 28.22 -27.48
C CYS A 49 -22.17 27.67 -26.29
N PHE A 50 -21.86 28.52 -25.31
CA PHE A 50 -21.11 28.14 -24.11
C PHE A 50 -21.94 27.31 -23.11
N GLY A 51 -23.25 27.20 -23.33
CA GLY A 51 -24.15 26.28 -22.62
C GLY A 51 -24.19 24.86 -23.19
N CYS A 52 -23.32 24.52 -24.15
CA CYS A 52 -23.34 23.22 -24.83
C CYS A 52 -22.16 22.30 -24.52
N SER A 53 -21.31 22.60 -23.52
CA SER A 53 -20.41 21.54 -23.05
C SER A 53 -21.28 20.51 -22.29
N PRO A 54 -21.24 19.22 -22.67
CA PRO A 54 -22.04 18.19 -22.00
C PRO A 54 -21.83 18.18 -20.48
N SER A 55 -20.60 18.47 -20.04
CA SER A 55 -20.21 18.54 -18.63
C SER A 55 -20.86 19.72 -17.88
N ILE A 56 -20.95 20.92 -18.48
CA ILE A 56 -21.64 22.05 -17.86
C ILE A 56 -23.14 21.78 -17.75
N LYS A 57 -23.73 21.17 -18.79
CA LYS A 57 -25.16 20.85 -18.79
C LYS A 57 -25.47 19.78 -17.73
N ALA A 58 -24.66 18.72 -17.66
CA ALA A 58 -24.78 17.68 -16.63
C ALA A 58 -24.67 18.26 -15.22
N LEU A 59 -23.67 19.11 -14.94
CA LEU A 59 -23.50 19.75 -13.62
C LEU A 59 -24.70 20.62 -13.21
N LEU A 60 -25.31 21.33 -14.16
CA LEU A 60 -26.47 22.18 -13.91
C LEU A 60 -27.79 21.40 -13.78
N GLU A 61 -27.94 20.28 -14.48
CA GLU A 61 -29.09 19.39 -14.37
C GLU A 61 -29.04 18.62 -13.03
N LEU A 62 -27.85 18.14 -12.65
CA LEU A 62 -27.62 17.42 -11.40
C LEU A 62 -27.75 18.32 -10.16
N GLU A 63 -27.37 19.62 -10.19
CA GLU A 63 -27.63 20.55 -9.07
C GLU A 63 -29.14 20.59 -8.70
N ASN A 64 -30.01 20.68 -9.71
CA ASN A 64 -31.46 20.78 -9.47
C ASN A 64 -32.08 19.48 -8.95
N GLU A 65 -31.52 18.31 -9.33
CA GLU A 65 -31.97 17.01 -8.82
C GLU A 65 -31.35 16.67 -7.45
N SER A 66 -30.17 17.23 -7.16
CA SER A 66 -29.38 16.92 -5.97
C SER A 66 -29.62 17.92 -4.83
N GLU A 67 -30.32 19.03 -5.05
CA GLU A 67 -30.71 19.99 -3.98
C GLU A 67 -31.44 19.31 -2.81
N SER A 68 -32.21 18.24 -3.04
CA SER A 68 -32.86 17.46 -1.95
C SER A 68 -31.98 16.37 -1.34
N ILE A 69 -30.92 15.95 -2.03
CA ILE A 69 -30.03 14.82 -1.64
C ILE A 69 -28.78 15.37 -0.93
N LEU A 70 -28.20 16.45 -1.45
CA LEU A 70 -27.01 17.13 -0.93
C LEU A 70 -27.30 18.03 0.27
N SER A 71 -28.54 18.50 0.44
CA SER A 71 -28.92 19.37 1.57
C SER A 71 -29.04 18.62 2.90
N ASN A 72 -29.23 17.29 2.84
CA ASN A 72 -29.50 16.48 4.02
C ASN A 72 -28.22 15.95 4.68
N ASP A 73 -27.12 15.87 3.94
CA ASP A 73 -25.81 15.50 4.48
C ASP A 73 -25.01 16.78 4.83
N PRO A 74 -24.65 17.00 6.11
CA PRO A 74 -23.82 18.14 6.52
C PRO A 74 -22.49 18.22 5.75
N HIS A 75 -21.97 17.09 5.27
CA HIS A 75 -20.72 17.02 4.52
C HIS A 75 -20.83 17.45 3.04
N LEU A 76 -22.05 17.54 2.49
CA LEU A 76 -22.28 17.94 1.10
C LEU A 76 -22.72 19.41 0.97
N THR A 77 -22.82 20.13 2.08
CA THR A 77 -23.16 21.57 2.11
C THR A 77 -22.11 22.41 1.38
N THR A 78 -20.82 22.11 1.58
CA THR A 78 -19.71 22.74 0.85
C THR A 78 -19.83 22.51 -0.65
N LEU A 79 -20.17 21.28 -1.07
CA LEU A 79 -20.38 20.94 -2.47
C LEU A 79 -21.51 21.76 -3.10
N SER A 80 -22.64 21.92 -2.40
CA SER A 80 -23.74 22.78 -2.83
C SER A 80 -23.29 24.23 -3.05
N THR A 81 -22.49 24.79 -2.12
CA THR A 81 -21.95 26.15 -2.30
C THR A 81 -21.03 26.27 -3.51
N HIS A 82 -20.21 25.25 -3.80
CA HIS A 82 -19.35 25.24 -4.98
C HIS A 82 -20.15 25.12 -6.29
N LEU A 83 -21.22 24.32 -6.32
CA LEU A 83 -22.11 24.19 -7.47
C LEU A 83 -22.84 25.52 -7.75
N THR A 84 -23.35 26.18 -6.72
CA THR A 84 -23.96 27.51 -6.88
C THR A 84 -22.94 28.55 -7.34
N ALA A 85 -21.72 28.53 -6.79
CA ALA A 85 -20.63 29.40 -7.25
C ALA A 85 -20.30 29.16 -8.72
N LEU A 86 -20.20 27.89 -9.15
CA LEU A 86 -19.98 27.51 -10.54
C LEU A 86 -21.08 28.05 -11.46
N LYS A 87 -22.36 27.89 -11.07
CA LYS A 87 -23.52 28.42 -11.79
C LYS A 87 -23.44 29.93 -11.99
N THR A 88 -23.09 30.68 -10.94
CA THR A 88 -22.94 32.14 -11.04
C THR A 88 -21.79 32.54 -11.95
N LEU A 89 -20.64 31.83 -11.89
CA LEU A 89 -19.49 32.08 -12.77
C LEU A 89 -19.82 31.80 -14.24
N ILE A 90 -20.54 30.71 -14.52
CA ILE A 90 -21.00 30.36 -15.86
C ILE A 90 -21.96 31.43 -16.38
N HIS A 91 -22.93 31.86 -15.57
CA HIS A 91 -23.86 32.92 -15.95
C HIS A 91 -23.16 34.27 -16.21
N ASN A 92 -22.20 34.63 -15.36
CA ASN A 92 -21.39 35.84 -15.53
C ASN A 92 -20.51 35.78 -16.79
N SER A 93 -19.93 34.61 -17.08
CA SER A 93 -19.15 34.38 -18.30
C SER A 93 -20.00 34.49 -19.57
N TYR A 94 -21.25 34.01 -19.54
CA TYR A 94 -22.21 34.14 -20.63
C TYR A 94 -22.57 35.61 -20.88
N ASN A 95 -22.91 36.34 -19.82
CA ASN A 95 -23.25 37.76 -19.90
C ASN A 95 -22.08 38.63 -20.39
N ALA A 96 -20.85 38.31 -19.97
CA ALA A 96 -19.63 39.00 -20.41
C ALA A 96 -19.31 38.75 -21.90
N ARG A 97 -19.73 37.62 -22.46
CA ARG A 97 -19.56 37.30 -23.90
C ARG A 97 -20.59 38.02 -24.78
N GLN A 98 -21.79 38.31 -24.24
CA GLN A 98 -22.82 39.07 -24.96
C GLN A 98 -22.55 40.59 -24.98
N ARG A 99 -21.91 41.13 -23.93
CA ARG A 99 -21.62 42.56 -23.79
C ARG A 99 -20.21 42.89 -24.31
N TYR A 100 -20.11 43.26 -25.59
CA TYR A 100 -18.96 43.85 -26.28
C TYR A 100 -17.72 42.95 -26.56
N ARG A 101 -17.26 42.96 -27.83
CA ARG A 101 -15.99 42.38 -28.29
C ARG A 101 -14.85 43.39 -28.06
N GLY A 102 -14.08 43.25 -26.99
CA GLY A 102 -12.93 44.11 -26.70
C GLY A 102 -11.89 43.44 -25.80
N LEU A 103 -10.70 44.02 -25.65
CA LEU A 103 -9.62 43.48 -24.80
C LEU A 103 -10.06 43.26 -23.34
N ARG A 104 -10.98 44.09 -22.84
CA ARG A 104 -11.54 43.97 -21.49
C ARG A 104 -12.40 42.72 -21.32
N SER A 105 -13.19 42.34 -22.33
CA SER A 105 -13.99 41.10 -22.30
C SER A 105 -13.14 39.85 -22.51
N PHE A 106 -12.00 39.96 -23.20
CA PHE A 106 -11.01 38.87 -23.29
C PHE A 106 -10.35 38.56 -21.93
N LEU A 107 -9.93 39.59 -21.19
CA LEU A 107 -9.35 39.41 -19.85
C LEU A 107 -10.36 38.84 -18.85
N ILE A 108 -11.60 39.37 -18.84
CA ILE A 108 -12.70 38.86 -18.00
C ILE A 108 -13.00 37.38 -18.32
N ARG A 109 -12.98 37.01 -19.61
CA ARG A 109 -13.17 35.61 -20.02
C ARG A 109 -12.07 34.70 -19.48
N ARG A 110 -10.80 35.12 -19.57
CA ARG A 110 -9.67 34.30 -19.13
C ARG A 110 -9.66 34.12 -17.61
N LEU A 111 -9.99 35.19 -16.87
CA LEU A 111 -10.18 35.12 -15.42
C LEU A 111 -11.35 34.21 -15.05
N ASN A 112 -12.51 34.36 -15.68
CA ASN A 112 -13.67 33.50 -15.42
C ASN A 112 -13.40 32.04 -15.77
N ASN A 113 -12.66 31.75 -16.84
CA ASN A 113 -12.31 30.37 -17.19
C ASN A 113 -11.36 29.74 -16.15
N HIS A 114 -10.41 30.51 -15.62
CA HIS A 114 -9.53 30.04 -14.55
C HIS A 114 -10.32 29.79 -13.26
N GLU A 115 -11.24 30.69 -12.91
CA GLU A 115 -12.15 30.54 -11.78
C GLU A 115 -13.09 29.34 -11.93
N ILE A 116 -13.64 29.10 -13.12
CA ILE A 116 -14.45 27.91 -13.43
C ILE A 116 -13.61 26.64 -13.25
N SER A 117 -12.40 26.60 -13.81
CA SER A 117 -11.48 25.46 -13.65
C SER A 117 -11.09 25.23 -12.19
N ARG A 118 -10.89 26.30 -11.42
CA ARG A 118 -10.60 26.24 -9.98
C ARG A 118 -11.78 25.68 -9.20
N VAL A 119 -12.98 26.22 -9.38
CA VAL A 119 -14.19 25.75 -8.70
C VAL A 119 -14.53 24.32 -9.10
N ALA A 120 -14.34 23.95 -10.37
CA ALA A 120 -14.48 22.57 -10.82
C ALA A 120 -13.47 21.64 -10.11
N GLY A 121 -12.21 22.07 -9.95
CA GLY A 121 -11.24 21.33 -9.13
C GLY A 121 -11.68 21.17 -7.68
N SER A 122 -12.25 22.21 -7.06
CA SER A 122 -12.79 22.15 -5.70
C SER A 122 -14.00 21.23 -5.57
N ILE A 123 -14.87 21.20 -6.58
CA ILE A 123 -16.01 20.26 -6.64
C ILE A 123 -15.49 18.82 -6.72
N GLU A 124 -14.52 18.56 -7.60
CA GLU A 124 -13.93 17.23 -7.78
C GLU A 124 -13.28 16.72 -6.49
N SER A 125 -12.53 17.57 -5.79
CA SER A 125 -11.89 17.20 -4.52
C SER A 125 -12.91 16.97 -3.40
N GLU A 126 -13.97 17.80 -3.31
CA GLU A 126 -15.01 17.64 -2.29
C GLU A 126 -15.78 16.33 -2.50
N ILE A 127 -16.09 16.00 -3.76
CA ILE A 127 -16.74 14.74 -4.11
C ILE A 127 -15.83 13.55 -3.75
N GLN A 128 -14.54 13.62 -4.08
CA GLN A 128 -13.60 12.55 -3.73
C GLN A 128 -13.50 12.36 -2.22
N ALA A 129 -13.39 13.45 -1.44
CA ALA A 129 -13.34 13.39 0.01
C ALA A 129 -14.61 12.79 0.62
N TRP A 130 -15.78 13.05 0.01
CA TRP A 130 -17.03 12.40 0.42
C TRP A 130 -17.02 10.90 0.11
N ILE A 131 -16.66 10.51 -1.12
CA ILE A 131 -16.55 9.09 -1.53
C ILE A 131 -15.60 8.33 -0.61
N ASP A 132 -14.47 8.95 -0.27
CA ASP A 132 -13.48 8.39 0.64
C ASP A 132 -14.04 8.21 2.05
N ARG A 133 -14.77 9.20 2.56
CA ARG A 133 -15.39 9.10 3.89
C ARG A 133 -16.38 7.95 3.96
N GLU A 134 -17.27 7.86 2.98
CA GLU A 134 -18.28 6.80 2.88
C GLU A 134 -17.62 5.42 2.74
N PHE A 135 -16.57 5.33 1.92
CA PHE A 135 -15.80 4.11 1.76
C PHE A 135 -15.12 3.68 3.07
N ILE A 136 -14.46 4.60 3.78
CA ILE A 136 -13.83 4.31 5.07
C ILE A 136 -14.87 3.91 6.12
N GLU A 137 -16.05 4.53 6.12
CA GLU A 137 -17.12 4.15 7.03
C GLU A 137 -17.62 2.72 6.74
N THR A 138 -17.83 2.40 5.46
CA THR A 138 -18.22 1.05 5.01
C THR A 138 -17.16 0.00 5.37
N LEU A 139 -15.88 0.32 5.11
CA LEU A 139 -14.74 -0.50 5.52
C LEU A 139 -14.80 -0.78 7.02
N MET A 140 -14.92 0.24 7.85
CA MET A 140 -14.93 0.10 9.30
C MET A 140 -16.13 -0.68 9.83
N GLN A 141 -17.32 -0.49 9.24
CA GLN A 141 -18.50 -1.26 9.63
C GLN A 141 -18.29 -2.76 9.35
N THR A 142 -17.72 -3.09 8.20
CA THR A 142 -17.41 -4.47 7.81
C THR A 142 -16.29 -5.06 8.68
N LEU A 143 -15.18 -4.34 8.91
CA LEU A 143 -14.08 -4.80 9.76
C LEU A 143 -14.52 -5.05 11.22
N ARG A 144 -15.43 -4.22 11.76
CA ARG A 144 -15.97 -4.42 13.12
C ARG A 144 -16.90 -5.62 13.22
N ARG A 145 -17.48 -6.06 12.11
CA ARG A 145 -18.32 -7.26 12.00
C ARG A 145 -17.57 -8.39 11.28
N ALA A 146 -16.24 -8.38 11.33
CA ALA A 146 -15.42 -9.34 10.61
C ALA A 146 -15.73 -10.80 11.01
N ASP A 147 -16.10 -11.05 12.27
CA ASP A 147 -16.46 -12.40 12.76
C ASP A 147 -17.70 -13.00 12.07
N GLU A 148 -18.58 -12.16 11.53
CA GLU A 148 -19.83 -12.56 10.87
C GLU A 148 -19.73 -12.44 9.34
N THR A 149 -18.67 -11.81 8.85
CA THR A 149 -18.49 -11.49 7.43
C THR A 149 -17.70 -12.60 6.74
N LYS A 150 -18.04 -12.90 5.48
CA LYS A 150 -17.29 -13.86 4.68
C LYS A 150 -15.88 -13.33 4.38
N ASP A 151 -14.88 -14.19 4.50
CA ASP A 151 -13.48 -13.89 4.17
C ASP A 151 -13.30 -13.20 2.82
N GLU A 152 -13.99 -13.65 1.77
CA GLU A 152 -13.89 -13.07 0.42
C GLU A 152 -14.28 -11.59 0.39
N VAL A 153 -15.32 -11.21 1.15
CA VAL A 153 -15.79 -9.83 1.23
C VAL A 153 -14.80 -8.96 2.01
N LEU A 154 -14.21 -9.51 3.08
CA LEU A 154 -13.19 -8.81 3.85
C LEU A 154 -11.94 -8.55 3.00
N ILE A 155 -11.48 -9.57 2.27
CA ILE A 155 -10.29 -9.48 1.42
C ILE A 155 -10.54 -8.46 0.30
N ASP A 156 -11.66 -8.55 -0.43
CA ASP A 156 -11.99 -7.63 -1.51
C ASP A 156 -12.06 -6.17 -1.03
N LEU A 157 -12.63 -5.94 0.16
CA LEU A 157 -12.71 -4.59 0.72
C LEU A 157 -11.35 -4.04 1.19
N MET A 158 -10.47 -4.91 1.70
CA MET A 158 -9.08 -4.54 2.02
C MET A 158 -8.28 -4.25 0.76
N GLU A 159 -8.42 -5.06 -0.30
CA GLU A 159 -7.78 -4.83 -1.60
C GLU A 159 -8.26 -3.51 -2.23
N GLN A 160 -9.55 -3.20 -2.18
CA GLN A 160 -10.07 -1.90 -2.62
C GLN A 160 -9.50 -0.72 -1.80
N PHE A 161 -9.29 -0.92 -0.50
CA PHE A 161 -8.65 0.09 0.36
C PHE A 161 -7.18 0.29 -0.03
N GLU A 162 -6.43 -0.79 -0.26
CA GLU A 162 -5.06 -0.77 -0.78
C GLU A 162 -4.98 0.00 -2.11
N GLU A 163 -5.84 -0.32 -3.07
CA GLU A 163 -5.91 0.40 -4.34
C GLU A 163 -6.19 1.88 -4.16
N ARG A 164 -7.06 2.23 -3.19
CA ARG A 164 -7.39 3.63 -2.92
C ARG A 164 -6.19 4.39 -2.37
N ILE A 165 -5.48 3.85 -1.39
CA ILE A 165 -4.31 4.54 -0.78
C ILE A 165 -3.10 4.55 -1.73
N ALA A 166 -2.95 3.54 -2.60
CA ALA A 166 -1.88 3.48 -3.60
C ALA A 166 -1.98 4.58 -4.69
N ARG A 167 -3.15 5.21 -4.88
CA ARG A 167 -3.34 6.32 -5.84
C ARG A 167 -2.59 7.60 -5.46
N GLY A 168 -2.08 7.68 -4.23
CA GLY A 168 -1.24 8.78 -3.76
C GLY A 168 -1.80 9.46 -2.51
N PHE A 169 -0.94 10.29 -1.92
CA PHE A 169 -1.21 10.96 -0.66
C PHE A 169 -2.36 11.96 -0.75
N ASP A 170 -3.33 11.83 0.17
CA ASP A 170 -4.45 12.74 0.34
C ASP A 170 -4.65 13.07 1.83
N ARG A 171 -4.70 14.37 2.15
CA ARG A 171 -4.76 14.83 3.55
C ARG A 171 -6.10 14.51 4.21
N ASP A 172 -7.20 14.64 3.47
CA ASP A 172 -8.55 14.46 3.99
C ASP A 172 -8.86 12.97 4.16
N LEU A 173 -8.37 12.12 3.25
CA LEU A 173 -8.37 10.67 3.42
C LEU A 173 -7.56 10.25 4.65
N GLN A 174 -6.36 10.80 4.86
CA GLN A 174 -5.58 10.50 6.06
C GLN A 174 -6.34 10.87 7.35
N ASP A 175 -6.97 12.04 7.39
CA ASP A 175 -7.77 12.45 8.56
C ASP A 175 -8.95 11.48 8.78
N CYS A 176 -9.59 11.01 7.72
CA CYS A 176 -10.65 9.99 7.80
C CYS A 176 -10.12 8.66 8.35
N ILE A 177 -9.00 8.15 7.83
CA ILE A 177 -8.35 6.90 8.27
C ILE A 177 -8.01 6.97 9.77
N LEU A 178 -7.40 8.08 10.21
CA LEU A 178 -6.96 8.27 11.59
C LEU A 178 -8.14 8.41 12.57
N ARG A 179 -9.16 9.21 12.21
CA ARG A 179 -10.36 9.36 13.06
C ARG A 179 -11.12 8.07 13.23
N SER A 180 -11.20 7.29 12.15
CA SER A 180 -11.86 5.99 12.14
C SER A 180 -11.06 4.88 12.82
N LYS A 181 -9.76 5.08 13.05
CA LYS A 181 -8.82 4.10 13.62
C LYS A 181 -8.73 2.82 12.78
N VAL A 182 -8.66 2.97 11.45
CA VAL A 182 -8.57 1.85 10.51
C VAL A 182 -7.39 0.93 10.84
N PHE A 183 -6.23 1.51 11.15
CA PHE A 183 -5.03 0.74 11.53
C PHE A 183 -5.31 -0.24 12.68
N ASN A 184 -6.01 0.22 13.73
CA ASN A 184 -6.25 -0.60 14.92
C ASN A 184 -7.13 -1.80 14.63
N GLU A 185 -8.14 -1.66 13.76
CA GLU A 185 -8.99 -2.79 13.38
C GLU A 185 -8.25 -3.77 12.46
N LEU A 186 -7.43 -3.26 11.54
CA LEU A 186 -6.57 -4.10 10.70
C LEU A 186 -5.57 -4.88 11.58
N GLU A 187 -4.90 -4.21 12.52
CA GLU A 187 -3.96 -4.87 13.43
C GLU A 187 -4.67 -5.90 14.30
N LYS A 188 -5.87 -5.60 14.80
CA LYS A 188 -6.67 -6.57 15.56
C LYS A 188 -6.94 -7.83 14.74
N ILE A 189 -7.38 -7.71 13.49
CA ILE A 189 -7.63 -8.85 12.59
C ILE A 189 -6.33 -9.62 12.33
N LEU A 190 -5.23 -8.94 12.07
CA LEU A 190 -3.92 -9.56 11.85
C LEU A 190 -3.45 -10.36 13.08
N CYS A 191 -3.65 -9.81 14.28
CA CYS A 191 -3.21 -10.44 15.52
C CYS A 191 -4.13 -11.56 16.00
N ASP A 192 -5.39 -11.58 15.60
CA ASP A 192 -6.35 -12.59 16.03
C ASP A 192 -6.24 -13.87 15.20
N SER A 193 -5.92 -14.97 15.88
CA SER A 193 -5.75 -16.30 15.28
C SER A 193 -7.07 -16.96 14.84
N THR A 194 -8.23 -16.41 15.19
CA THR A 194 -9.53 -16.93 14.77
C THR A 194 -9.80 -16.70 13.29
N PHE A 195 -9.25 -15.61 12.72
CA PHE A 195 -9.36 -15.31 11.29
C PHE A 195 -8.50 -16.25 10.45
N SER A 196 -8.97 -16.49 9.22
CA SER A 196 -8.22 -17.30 8.27
C SER A 196 -6.90 -16.64 7.90
N LYS A 197 -5.96 -17.47 7.48
CA LYS A 197 -4.62 -17.04 7.06
C LYS A 197 -4.67 -15.97 5.96
N ASN A 198 -5.57 -16.12 5.00
CA ASN A 198 -5.71 -15.19 3.87
C ASN A 198 -6.23 -13.81 4.32
N VAL A 199 -7.23 -13.78 5.21
CA VAL A 199 -7.75 -12.51 5.76
C VAL A 199 -6.68 -11.78 6.57
N ARG A 200 -5.90 -12.52 7.36
CA ARG A 200 -4.78 -11.96 8.12
C ARG A 200 -3.67 -11.42 7.20
N GLU A 201 -3.37 -12.12 6.11
CA GLU A 201 -2.43 -11.64 5.09
C GLU A 201 -2.92 -10.38 4.37
N ALA A 202 -4.20 -10.32 3.98
CA ALA A 202 -4.80 -9.13 3.38
C ALA A 202 -4.74 -7.92 4.32
N SER A 203 -5.07 -8.13 5.60
CA SER A 203 -4.95 -7.08 6.61
C SER A 203 -3.52 -6.56 6.74
N ALA A 204 -2.53 -7.45 6.68
CA ALA A 204 -1.12 -7.09 6.73
C ALA A 204 -0.65 -6.30 5.49
N PHE A 205 -1.15 -6.63 4.30
CA PHE A 205 -0.86 -5.84 3.09
C PHE A 205 -1.46 -4.43 3.19
N ALA A 206 -2.70 -4.29 3.64
CA ALA A 206 -3.31 -3.00 3.90
C ALA A 206 -2.51 -2.15 4.91
N ILE A 207 -1.92 -2.78 5.95
CA ILE A 207 -1.01 -2.10 6.90
C ILE A 207 0.27 -1.63 6.21
N VAL A 208 0.87 -2.44 5.33
CA VAL A 208 2.06 -2.03 4.56
C VAL A 208 1.75 -0.84 3.67
N GLU A 209 0.62 -0.87 2.97
CA GLU A 209 0.22 0.22 2.08
C GLU A 209 -0.09 1.51 2.86
N LEU A 210 -0.60 1.43 4.08
CA LEU A 210 -0.73 2.59 4.98
C LEU A 210 0.62 3.26 5.26
N ILE A 211 1.68 2.47 5.48
CA ILE A 211 3.04 2.99 5.71
C ILE A 211 3.59 3.65 4.44
N THR A 212 3.32 3.07 3.27
CA THR A 212 3.67 3.66 1.97
C THR A 212 2.93 4.96 1.74
N PHE A 213 1.65 5.03 2.15
CA PHE A 213 0.81 6.21 2.06
C PHE A 213 1.30 7.36 2.94
N ASN A 214 1.65 7.10 4.22
CA ASN A 214 2.36 8.07 5.06
C ASN A 214 3.21 7.41 6.14
N LYS A 215 4.52 7.34 5.88
CA LYS A 215 5.50 6.74 6.79
C LYS A 215 5.54 7.42 8.16
N ASP A 216 5.44 8.75 8.22
CA ASP A 216 5.64 9.51 9.46
C ASP A 216 4.51 9.29 10.48
N VAL A 217 3.36 8.84 10.00
CA VAL A 217 2.17 8.60 10.83
C VAL A 217 2.10 7.15 11.30
N PHE A 218 2.23 6.19 10.39
CA PHE A 218 1.90 4.79 10.69
C PHE A 218 3.09 3.96 11.19
N VAL A 219 4.34 4.39 10.98
CA VAL A 219 5.52 3.65 11.48
C VAL A 219 5.51 3.52 13.00
N GLY A 220 5.08 4.58 13.71
CA GLY A 220 4.97 4.52 15.16
C GLY A 220 3.96 3.46 15.63
N GLU A 221 2.82 3.34 14.94
CA GLU A 221 1.79 2.35 15.28
C GLU A 221 2.29 0.92 15.06
N VAL A 222 3.01 0.66 13.97
CA VAL A 222 3.61 -0.65 13.68
C VAL A 222 4.67 -1.04 14.71
N LEU A 223 5.55 -0.11 15.08
CA LEU A 223 6.65 -0.37 16.01
C LEU A 223 6.18 -0.55 17.47
N MET A 224 5.08 0.09 17.86
CA MET A 224 4.51 -0.05 19.21
C MET A 224 3.48 -1.18 19.31
N GLY A 225 3.10 -1.76 18.18
CA GLY A 225 2.05 -2.76 18.05
C GLY A 225 2.53 -4.20 18.18
N LYS A 226 1.69 -5.14 17.74
CA LYS A 226 2.00 -6.59 17.68
C LYS A 226 2.12 -7.10 16.25
N THR A 227 2.08 -6.20 15.28
CA THR A 227 2.15 -6.49 13.84
C THR A 227 3.33 -7.40 13.50
N VAL A 228 4.53 -7.11 14.00
CA VAL A 228 5.75 -7.88 13.70
C VAL A 228 5.65 -9.32 14.20
N SER A 229 5.37 -9.51 15.50
CA SER A 229 5.25 -10.85 16.08
C SER A 229 4.09 -11.65 15.45
N ALA A 230 3.00 -10.98 15.07
CA ALA A 230 1.88 -11.63 14.37
C ALA A 230 2.29 -12.13 12.98
N LEU A 231 3.04 -11.35 12.20
CA LEU A 231 3.54 -11.74 10.88
C LEU A 231 4.51 -12.93 10.93
N VAL A 232 5.42 -12.91 11.92
CA VAL A 232 6.36 -14.01 12.12
C VAL A 232 5.60 -15.27 12.57
N SER A 233 4.62 -15.13 13.46
CA SER A 233 3.80 -16.26 13.92
C SER A 233 2.96 -16.88 12.79
N LEU A 234 2.50 -16.09 11.81
CA LEU A 234 1.69 -16.58 10.68
C LEU A 234 2.43 -17.59 9.78
N SER A 235 3.77 -17.57 9.82
CA SER A 235 4.65 -18.56 9.18
C SER A 235 4.25 -18.87 7.73
N SER A 236 4.03 -17.82 6.93
CA SER A 236 3.64 -17.94 5.53
C SER A 236 4.62 -17.25 4.61
N ALA A 237 4.69 -17.69 3.36
CA ALA A 237 5.51 -17.01 2.36
C ALA A 237 5.12 -15.53 2.22
N ARG A 238 3.82 -15.23 2.17
CA ARG A 238 3.29 -13.86 2.10
C ARG A 238 3.59 -13.06 3.37
N SER A 239 3.44 -13.62 4.56
CA SER A 239 3.71 -12.90 5.82
C SER A 239 5.19 -12.53 5.96
N ILE A 240 6.09 -13.42 5.52
CA ILE A 240 7.53 -13.17 5.49
C ILE A 240 7.89 -12.14 4.40
N GLN A 241 7.21 -12.19 3.25
CA GLN A 241 7.35 -11.19 2.19
C GLN A 241 6.94 -9.80 2.69
N ILE A 242 5.78 -9.68 3.34
CA ILE A 242 5.29 -8.44 3.96
C ILE A 242 6.31 -7.93 4.99
N LEU A 243 6.83 -8.81 5.85
CA LEU A 243 7.88 -8.44 6.80
C LEU A 243 9.14 -7.88 6.11
N SER A 244 9.54 -8.46 4.98
CA SER A 244 10.66 -7.95 4.17
C SER A 244 10.37 -6.56 3.60
N ILE A 245 9.14 -6.30 3.18
CA ILE A 245 8.70 -4.97 2.72
C ILE A 245 8.72 -3.97 3.88
N LEU A 246 8.25 -4.35 5.07
CA LEU A 246 8.32 -3.51 6.27
C LEU A 246 9.77 -3.17 6.63
N ILE A 247 10.69 -4.12 6.54
CA ILE A 247 12.13 -3.88 6.77
C ILE A 247 12.68 -2.85 5.79
N LYS A 248 12.34 -2.94 4.50
CA LYS A 248 12.75 -1.93 3.50
C LYS A 248 12.16 -0.55 3.78
N SER A 249 10.87 -0.50 4.10
CA SER A 249 10.13 0.74 4.27
C SER A 249 10.54 1.46 5.56
N ILE A 250 10.68 0.74 6.67
CA ILE A 250 10.96 1.31 8.00
C ILE A 250 12.47 1.40 8.28
N ARG A 251 13.27 0.43 7.78
CA ARG A 251 14.72 0.28 7.98
C ARG A 251 15.08 -0.18 9.40
N SER A 252 16.21 0.26 9.94
CA SER A 252 16.75 -0.22 11.22
C SER A 252 15.74 -0.27 12.38
N PRO A 253 14.78 0.69 12.56
CA PRO A 253 13.84 0.62 13.68
C PRO A 253 13.00 -0.66 13.76
N ILE A 254 12.53 -1.20 12.62
CA ILE A 254 11.73 -2.45 12.64
C ILE A 254 12.62 -3.67 12.87
N VAL A 255 13.89 -3.61 12.46
CA VAL A 255 14.87 -4.66 12.75
C VAL A 255 15.25 -4.66 14.23
N ASP A 256 15.31 -3.49 14.85
CA ASP A 256 15.50 -3.37 16.29
C ASP A 256 14.32 -3.98 17.07
N GLU A 257 13.10 -3.79 16.59
CA GLU A 257 11.91 -4.42 17.15
C GLU A 257 11.95 -5.95 17.05
N LEU A 258 12.36 -6.49 15.88
CA LEU A 258 12.56 -7.93 15.69
C LEU A 258 13.56 -8.54 16.69
N VAL A 259 14.58 -7.78 17.08
CA VAL A 259 15.55 -8.19 18.10
C VAL A 259 14.92 -8.13 19.49
N SER A 260 14.24 -7.03 19.83
CA SER A 260 13.57 -6.84 21.11
C SER A 260 12.52 -7.92 21.39
N ASP A 261 11.75 -8.30 20.38
CA ASP A 261 10.71 -9.34 20.46
C ASP A 261 11.29 -10.77 20.41
N GLY A 262 12.59 -10.92 20.12
CA GLY A 262 13.23 -12.23 19.99
C GLY A 262 12.71 -13.04 18.81
N GLU A 263 12.33 -12.38 17.71
CA GLU A 263 11.74 -13.02 16.52
C GLU A 263 12.80 -13.46 15.50
N ILE A 264 14.03 -12.94 15.59
CA ILE A 264 15.16 -13.32 14.72
C ILE A 264 15.34 -14.86 14.65
N PRO A 265 15.35 -15.62 15.75
CA PRO A 265 15.51 -17.07 15.68
C PRO A 265 14.42 -17.77 14.85
N LYS A 266 13.17 -17.32 14.94
CA LYS A 266 12.06 -17.90 14.16
C LYS A 266 12.23 -17.63 12.67
N ILE A 267 12.67 -16.43 12.30
CA ILE A 267 12.98 -16.07 10.90
C ILE A 267 14.09 -16.98 10.35
N ILE A 268 15.16 -17.19 11.11
CA ILE A 268 16.25 -18.10 10.71
C ILE A 268 15.77 -19.56 10.64
N ALA A 269 14.81 -19.97 11.47
CA ALA A 269 14.22 -21.30 11.39
C ALA A 269 13.47 -21.54 10.07
N PHE A 270 12.84 -20.51 9.47
CA PHE A 270 12.14 -20.62 8.18
C PHE A 270 13.05 -21.01 7.01
N LEU A 271 14.36 -20.76 7.09
CA LEU A 271 15.33 -21.23 6.10
C LEU A 271 15.41 -22.77 6.02
N ALA A 272 14.95 -23.47 7.06
CA ALA A 272 14.88 -24.93 7.11
C ALA A 272 13.46 -25.47 6.86
N SER A 273 12.52 -24.63 6.41
CA SER A 273 11.15 -25.05 6.08
C SER A 273 11.13 -26.04 4.92
N GLU A 274 10.17 -26.96 4.93
CA GLU A 274 9.92 -27.87 3.79
C GLU A 274 9.39 -27.11 2.57
N ASP A 275 8.64 -26.03 2.80
CA ASP A 275 8.07 -25.20 1.74
C ASP A 275 9.16 -24.32 1.11
N PHE A 276 9.38 -24.53 -0.20
CA PHE A 276 10.33 -23.78 -1.01
C PHE A 276 10.00 -22.28 -1.05
N SER A 277 8.72 -21.91 -1.06
CA SER A 277 8.27 -20.52 -1.07
C SER A 277 8.64 -19.82 0.23
N ILE A 278 8.38 -20.48 1.37
CA ILE A 278 8.78 -19.98 2.70
C ILE A 278 10.29 -19.81 2.80
N ARG A 279 11.08 -20.79 2.34
CA ARG A 279 12.54 -20.69 2.34
C ARG A 279 13.06 -19.52 1.50
N THR A 280 12.46 -19.32 0.33
CA THR A 280 12.83 -18.22 -0.58
C THR A 280 12.53 -16.87 0.04
N MET A 281 11.32 -16.68 0.58
CA MET A 281 10.95 -15.44 1.26
C MET A 281 11.76 -15.21 2.54
N ALA A 282 12.09 -16.27 3.28
CA ALA A 282 12.96 -16.18 4.45
C ALA A 282 14.38 -15.76 4.07
N MET A 283 14.90 -16.24 2.94
CA MET A 283 16.20 -15.81 2.41
C MET A 283 16.19 -14.31 2.10
N ASP A 284 15.17 -13.82 1.40
CA ASP A 284 15.04 -12.39 1.10
C ASP A 284 14.94 -11.57 2.39
N CYS A 285 14.11 -12.00 3.35
CA CYS A 285 13.99 -11.34 4.65
C CYS A 285 15.34 -11.26 5.39
N VAL A 286 16.11 -12.34 5.41
CA VAL A 286 17.45 -12.38 6.02
C VAL A 286 18.43 -11.41 5.34
N LEU A 287 18.35 -11.25 4.02
CA LEU A 287 19.18 -10.28 3.30
C LEU A 287 18.82 -8.85 3.70
N GLU A 288 17.53 -8.54 3.84
CA GLU A 288 17.08 -7.22 4.28
C GLU A 288 17.48 -6.91 5.72
N ILE A 289 17.37 -7.90 6.63
CA ILE A 289 17.91 -7.78 8.00
C ILE A 289 19.43 -7.55 7.95
N GLY A 290 20.14 -8.26 7.08
CA GLY A 290 21.58 -8.07 6.86
C GLY A 290 21.95 -6.65 6.40
N TYR A 291 21.12 -6.03 5.57
CA TYR A 291 21.35 -4.69 5.04
C TYR A 291 21.03 -3.58 6.06
N TYR A 292 19.86 -3.64 6.72
CA TYR A 292 19.39 -2.57 7.62
C TYR A 292 19.71 -2.80 9.10
N GLY A 293 20.04 -4.05 9.48
CA GLY A 293 20.21 -4.45 10.86
C GLY A 293 21.49 -3.89 11.50
N ARG A 294 21.35 -3.49 12.77
CA ARG A 294 22.49 -3.15 13.62
C ARG A 294 23.19 -4.41 14.09
N LYS A 295 24.34 -4.23 14.74
CA LYS A 295 25.22 -5.32 15.15
C LYS A 295 24.48 -6.40 15.95
N GLU A 296 23.58 -6.00 16.84
CA GLU A 296 22.77 -6.86 17.70
C GLU A 296 21.91 -7.85 16.87
N ALA A 297 21.29 -7.37 15.80
CA ALA A 297 20.50 -8.21 14.89
C ALA A 297 21.39 -9.22 14.15
N ILE A 298 22.55 -8.77 13.68
CA ILE A 298 23.48 -9.66 12.97
C ILE A 298 24.07 -10.71 13.90
N ASP A 299 24.46 -10.31 15.12
CA ASP A 299 24.97 -11.23 16.13
C ASP A 299 23.91 -12.29 16.48
N ALA A 300 22.64 -11.89 16.66
CA ALA A 300 21.53 -12.82 16.89
C ALA A 300 21.35 -13.83 15.74
N MET A 301 21.41 -13.38 14.47
CA MET A 301 21.35 -14.29 13.32
C MET A 301 22.53 -15.28 13.29
N LEU A 302 23.73 -14.81 13.63
CA LEU A 302 24.93 -15.64 13.64
C LEU A 302 24.97 -16.63 14.81
N GLU A 303 24.35 -16.30 15.94
CA GLU A 303 24.15 -17.19 17.09
C GLU A 303 23.15 -18.31 16.77
N GLU A 304 22.08 -18.02 16.03
CA GLU A 304 21.13 -19.02 15.54
C GLU A 304 21.70 -19.88 14.38
N GLY A 305 22.99 -19.72 14.07
CA GLY A 305 23.68 -20.56 13.10
C GLY A 305 23.30 -20.27 11.64
N LEU A 306 22.89 -19.04 11.31
CA LEU A 306 22.52 -18.61 9.95
C LEU A 306 23.52 -19.12 8.89
N VAL A 307 24.82 -18.92 9.10
CA VAL A 307 25.86 -19.30 8.12
C VAL A 307 25.83 -20.79 7.79
N LYS A 308 25.59 -21.65 8.78
CA LYS A 308 25.50 -23.09 8.57
C LYS A 308 24.29 -23.45 7.70
N LYS A 309 23.13 -22.84 7.99
CA LYS A 309 21.89 -23.04 7.21
C LYS A 309 22.04 -22.54 5.76
N LEU A 310 22.67 -21.38 5.54
CA LEU A 310 22.94 -20.88 4.19
C LEU A 310 23.86 -21.82 3.40
N VAL A 311 24.90 -22.35 4.05
CA VAL A 311 25.78 -23.35 3.42
C VAL A 311 25.01 -24.61 3.03
N GLU A 312 24.13 -25.11 3.89
CA GLU A 312 23.28 -26.27 3.61
C GLU A 312 22.33 -26.01 2.43
N LEU A 313 21.72 -24.82 2.35
CA LEU A 313 20.86 -24.41 1.24
C LEU A 313 21.62 -24.31 -0.10
N GLN A 314 22.79 -23.67 -0.10
CA GLN A 314 23.63 -23.57 -1.31
C GLN A 314 24.06 -24.95 -1.82
N LYS A 315 24.32 -25.90 -0.90
CA LYS A 315 24.62 -27.30 -1.27
C LYS A 315 23.42 -28.02 -1.85
N PHE A 316 22.23 -27.84 -1.30
CA PHE A 316 21.02 -28.48 -1.80
C PHE A 316 20.75 -28.08 -3.25
N GLU A 317 20.94 -26.80 -3.57
CA GLU A 317 20.74 -26.27 -4.93
C GLU A 317 21.86 -26.67 -5.91
N THR A 318 23.12 -26.68 -5.43
CA THR A 318 24.27 -27.11 -6.26
C THR A 318 24.31 -28.63 -6.46
N GLY A 319 23.88 -29.41 -5.47
CA GLY A 319 23.85 -30.87 -5.50
C GLY A 319 22.74 -31.46 -6.39
N GLY A 320 21.69 -30.68 -6.68
CA GLY A 320 20.67 -31.04 -7.66
C GLY A 320 21.18 -31.07 -9.12
N VAL A 321 22.33 -30.45 -9.39
CA VAL A 321 22.94 -30.36 -10.74
C VAL A 321 23.48 -31.71 -11.24
N LEU A 322 23.63 -32.72 -10.37
CA LEU A 322 24.18 -34.03 -10.75
C LEU A 322 23.13 -35.10 -11.13
N MET A 323 21.83 -34.78 -11.13
CA MET A 323 20.76 -35.77 -11.34
C MET A 323 19.83 -35.53 -12.55
N ASP A 324 20.01 -34.48 -13.35
CA ASP A 324 19.16 -34.30 -14.53
C ASP A 324 19.85 -34.74 -15.83
N VAL A 325 19.77 -36.06 -16.11
CA VAL A 325 20.11 -36.67 -17.41
C VAL A 325 18.97 -36.48 -18.42
N ARG A 326 18.02 -35.57 -18.18
CA ARG A 326 16.82 -35.46 -19.01
C ARG A 326 16.40 -34.04 -19.36
N GLY A 327 17.36 -33.21 -19.77
CA GLY A 327 17.22 -32.32 -20.93
C GLY A 327 15.91 -31.55 -21.11
N GLU A 328 15.29 -31.07 -20.03
CA GLU A 328 14.17 -30.13 -20.07
C GLU A 328 14.55 -28.92 -19.22
N SER A 329 14.94 -27.86 -19.94
CA SER A 329 15.25 -26.54 -19.40
C SER A 329 13.99 -25.93 -18.77
N MET A 330 13.71 -26.27 -17.51
CA MET A 330 12.91 -25.39 -16.66
C MET A 330 13.74 -24.14 -16.35
N ASN A 331 13.27 -23.00 -16.85
CA ASN A 331 13.69 -21.62 -16.62
C ASN A 331 14.95 -21.42 -15.76
N THR A 332 16.02 -20.97 -16.41
CA THR A 332 17.30 -20.51 -15.84
C THR A 332 17.19 -19.28 -14.91
N GLU A 333 16.01 -18.94 -14.38
CA GLU A 333 15.74 -17.63 -13.78
C GLU A 333 15.56 -17.58 -12.26
N MET A 334 15.53 -18.68 -11.51
CA MET A 334 15.54 -18.57 -10.04
C MET A 334 16.29 -19.74 -9.39
N ARG A 335 17.60 -19.55 -9.20
CA ARG A 335 18.36 -20.26 -8.17
C ARG A 335 18.44 -19.38 -6.91
N PRO A 336 17.38 -19.28 -6.09
CA PRO A 336 17.32 -18.31 -5.00
C PRO A 336 18.40 -18.49 -3.93
N PHE A 337 19.05 -19.66 -3.85
CA PHE A 337 20.09 -19.95 -2.86
C PHE A 337 21.51 -19.96 -3.44
N GLU A 338 21.68 -19.65 -4.73
CA GLU A 338 22.97 -19.60 -5.38
C GLU A 338 23.80 -18.47 -4.77
N SER A 339 25.01 -18.83 -4.34
CA SER A 339 25.92 -17.94 -3.63
C SER A 339 25.25 -17.16 -2.48
N CYS A 340 24.25 -17.77 -1.81
CA CYS A 340 23.48 -17.09 -0.77
C CYS A 340 24.33 -16.62 0.41
N VAL A 341 25.41 -17.35 0.74
CA VAL A 341 26.40 -16.94 1.74
C VAL A 341 27.13 -15.68 1.30
N ALA A 342 27.53 -15.59 0.03
CA ALA A 342 28.20 -14.42 -0.52
C ALA A 342 27.24 -13.23 -0.62
N ARG A 343 26.00 -13.45 -1.08
CA ARG A 343 24.95 -12.42 -1.09
C ARG A 343 24.73 -11.83 0.29
N PHE A 344 24.63 -12.67 1.33
CA PHE A 344 24.53 -12.20 2.70
C PHE A 344 25.75 -11.37 3.14
N ALA A 345 26.97 -11.84 2.85
CA ALA A 345 28.19 -11.10 3.16
C ALA A 345 28.25 -9.73 2.45
N VAL A 346 27.79 -9.66 1.19
CA VAL A 346 27.66 -8.40 0.45
C VAL A 346 26.70 -7.45 1.16
N GLN A 347 25.52 -7.92 1.59
CA GLN A 347 24.56 -7.07 2.32
C GLN A 347 25.17 -6.50 3.60
N LEU A 348 25.97 -7.26 4.36
CA LEU A 348 26.68 -6.74 5.52
C LEU A 348 27.69 -5.63 5.16
N GLU A 349 28.31 -5.71 3.99
CA GLU A 349 29.34 -4.76 3.54
C GLU A 349 28.75 -3.48 2.95
N VAL A 350 27.69 -3.58 2.16
CA VAL A 350 27.02 -2.40 1.55
C VAL A 350 25.93 -1.82 2.45
N GLY A 351 25.43 -2.58 3.43
CA GLY A 351 24.30 -2.22 4.29
C GLY A 351 24.47 -0.95 5.12
N GLU A 352 23.34 -0.37 5.50
CA GLU A 352 23.23 0.89 6.25
C GLU A 352 23.39 0.71 7.77
N GLY A 353 23.11 -0.48 8.31
CA GLY A 353 23.00 -0.69 9.76
C GLY A 353 24.32 -0.81 10.53
N LEU A 354 25.44 -1.08 9.86
CA LEU A 354 26.73 -1.40 10.49
C LEU A 354 27.81 -0.33 10.27
N ARG A 355 28.64 -0.11 11.29
CA ARG A 355 29.85 0.72 11.17
C ARG A 355 30.95 -0.05 10.45
N GLN A 356 31.86 0.67 9.79
CA GLN A 356 32.97 0.06 9.04
C GLN A 356 33.82 -0.94 9.84
N ARG A 357 34.03 -0.69 11.14
CA ARG A 357 34.75 -1.64 12.02
C ARG A 357 33.95 -2.92 12.26
N GLU A 358 32.64 -2.82 12.42
CA GLU A 358 31.71 -3.93 12.64
C GLU A 358 31.60 -4.77 11.36
N LYS A 359 31.45 -4.13 10.20
CA LYS A 359 31.45 -4.81 8.89
C LYS A 359 32.65 -5.72 8.72
N ARG A 360 33.87 -5.22 8.99
CA ARG A 360 35.10 -6.02 8.91
C ARG A 360 35.11 -7.17 9.91
N ALA A 361 34.69 -6.94 11.15
CA ALA A 361 34.67 -7.95 12.20
C ALA A 361 33.65 -9.07 11.88
N LEU A 362 32.45 -8.71 11.45
CA LEU A 362 31.38 -9.64 11.09
C LEU A 362 31.74 -10.45 9.83
N LYS A 363 32.37 -9.83 8.83
CA LYS A 363 32.90 -10.57 7.67
C LYS A 363 33.86 -11.68 8.09
N GLN A 364 34.80 -11.38 9.00
CA GLN A 364 35.72 -12.38 9.54
C GLN A 364 34.99 -13.49 10.30
N GLN A 365 33.93 -13.14 11.03
CA GLN A 365 33.10 -14.13 11.70
C GLN A 365 32.36 -15.05 10.73
N VAL A 366 31.79 -14.50 9.64
CA VAL A 366 31.14 -15.28 8.58
C VAL A 366 32.14 -16.26 7.96
N LEU A 367 33.32 -15.77 7.55
CA LEU A 367 34.37 -16.63 6.98
C LEU A 367 34.80 -17.77 7.92
N LYS A 368 34.93 -17.49 9.23
CA LYS A 368 35.23 -18.53 10.22
C LYS A 368 34.12 -19.58 10.31
N ARG A 369 32.86 -19.16 10.32
CA ARG A 369 31.70 -20.06 10.38
C ARG A 369 31.53 -20.87 9.08
N VAL A 370 31.83 -20.30 7.91
CA VAL A 370 31.84 -21.05 6.63
C VAL A 370 32.83 -22.21 6.68
N ARG A 371 34.05 -21.96 7.17
CA ARG A 371 35.06 -23.01 7.33
C ARG A 371 34.63 -24.09 8.32
N ALA A 372 33.94 -23.72 9.40
CA ALA A 372 33.43 -24.66 10.39
C ALA A 372 32.22 -25.48 9.91
N ALA A 373 31.47 -24.99 8.92
CA ALA A 373 30.27 -25.64 8.40
C ALA A 373 30.55 -26.69 7.30
N HIS A 374 31.79 -26.79 6.79
CA HIS A 374 32.14 -27.67 5.68
C HIS A 374 32.87 -28.93 6.12
N VAL A 375 32.63 -30.02 5.37
CA VAL A 375 33.30 -31.30 5.52
C VAL A 375 34.52 -31.42 4.58
N SER A 376 34.54 -30.67 3.47
CA SER A 376 35.62 -30.65 2.47
C SER A 376 36.24 -29.26 2.34
N ASP A 377 37.58 -29.18 2.40
CA ASP A 377 38.34 -27.94 2.27
C ASP A 377 38.15 -27.26 0.91
N ALA A 378 37.87 -28.03 -0.15
CA ALA A 378 37.68 -27.51 -1.50
C ALA A 378 36.36 -26.73 -1.65
N GLU A 379 35.26 -27.26 -1.11
CA GLU A 379 33.95 -26.56 -1.11
C GLU A 379 33.99 -25.31 -0.26
N ALA A 380 34.63 -25.39 0.91
CA ALA A 380 34.84 -24.24 1.78
C ALA A 380 35.67 -23.15 1.08
N ALA A 381 36.70 -23.53 0.32
CA ALA A 381 37.53 -22.60 -0.43
C ALA A 381 36.74 -21.86 -1.53
N THR A 382 35.84 -22.55 -2.23
CA THR A 382 34.98 -21.93 -3.24
C THR A 382 34.06 -20.85 -2.63
N ILE A 383 33.33 -21.18 -1.56
CA ILE A 383 32.43 -20.22 -0.90
C ILE A 383 33.23 -19.07 -0.26
N VAL A 384 34.38 -19.36 0.33
CA VAL A 384 35.28 -18.31 0.85
C VAL A 384 35.76 -17.38 -0.27
N ALA A 385 36.09 -17.93 -1.44
CA ALA A 385 36.44 -17.12 -2.61
C ALA A 385 35.25 -16.25 -3.03
N GLU A 386 34.06 -16.82 -3.18
CA GLU A 386 32.84 -16.06 -3.53
C GLU A 386 32.57 -14.91 -2.54
N VAL A 387 32.73 -15.13 -1.23
CA VAL A 387 32.55 -14.08 -0.20
C VAL A 387 33.65 -13.02 -0.27
N LEU A 388 34.87 -13.36 -0.66
CA LEU A 388 35.97 -12.40 -0.77
C LEU A 388 35.89 -11.57 -2.06
N TRP A 389 35.53 -12.21 -3.18
CA TRP A 389 35.46 -11.59 -4.50
C TRP A 389 34.12 -10.90 -4.76
N GLY A 390 33.01 -11.48 -4.31
CA GLY A 390 31.67 -10.92 -4.47
C GLY A 390 31.46 -9.62 -3.69
N SER A 391 32.28 -9.36 -2.66
CA SER A 391 32.26 -8.12 -1.91
C SER A 391 33.41 -7.16 -2.21
N SER A 392 34.18 -7.39 -3.28
CA SER A 392 35.14 -6.39 -3.75
C SER A 392 34.39 -5.30 -4.54
N PRO A 393 34.62 -4.01 -4.25
CA PRO A 393 33.89 -2.89 -4.85
C PRO A 393 34.13 -2.74 -6.36
#